data_AF-A0A1R3TPX8-F1
#
_entry.id   AF-A0A1R3TPX8-F1
#
_cell.length_a   1.000
_cell.length_b   1.000
_cell.length_c   1.000
_cell.angle_alpha   90.00
_cell.angle_beta   90.00
_cell.angle_gamma   90.00
#
_symmetry.space_group_name_H-M   'P 1'
#
loop_
_entity.id
_entity.type
_entity.pdbx_description
1 polymer ?
#
loop_
_entity_poly.entity_id
_entity_poly.type
_entity_poly.pdbx_seq_one_letter_code
_entity_poly.pdbx_strand_id
1 'polypeptide(L)'
;MTQPQKSETRFDPAPPLINDFPSSGYVRLQQILRPQGPLPISKSGFWAGVKSGKYPPARKISERVTVWRAEDIRALIAKIEKTAR
;
A
#
# COMPACT_ATOMS: atom_id res chain seq x y z
N MET A 1 -34.12 44.91 -10.93
CA MET A 1 -32.99 44.83 -9.98
C MET A 1 -32.51 43.39 -9.93
N THR A 2 -31.35 43.16 -10.53
CA THR A 2 -30.41 42.02 -10.36
C THR A 2 -30.17 41.80 -8.85
N GLN A 3 -30.00 40.59 -8.27
CA GLN A 3 -29.23 39.43 -8.71
C GLN A 3 -29.73 38.11 -8.09
N PRO A 4 -29.49 36.96 -8.75
CA PRO A 4 -29.55 35.63 -8.18
C PRO A 4 -28.35 35.37 -7.26
N GLN A 5 -28.54 34.77 -6.09
CA GLN A 5 -27.43 34.38 -5.21
C GLN A 5 -27.12 32.89 -5.33
N LYS A 6 -26.00 32.66 -6.04
CA LYS A 6 -24.98 31.61 -5.92
C LYS A 6 -25.44 30.19 -5.55
N SER A 7 -25.37 29.33 -6.56
CA SER A 7 -24.88 27.96 -6.41
C SER A 7 -23.50 27.98 -5.74
N GLU A 8 -23.47 27.82 -4.43
CA GLU A 8 -22.25 27.51 -3.70
C GLU A 8 -21.88 26.06 -4.06
N THR A 9 -21.05 25.90 -5.08
CA THR A 9 -20.31 24.66 -5.31
C THR A 9 -19.58 24.36 -4.01
N ARG A 10 -20.12 23.40 -3.25
CA ARG A 10 -19.49 22.84 -2.06
C ARG A 10 -18.18 22.22 -2.53
N PHE A 11 -17.10 22.99 -2.46
CA PHE A 11 -15.75 22.44 -2.47
C PHE A 11 -15.63 21.69 -1.14
N ASP A 12 -16.09 20.45 -1.12
CA ASP A 12 -15.63 19.51 -0.12
C ASP A 12 -14.10 19.52 -0.26
N PRO A 13 -13.32 19.91 0.77
CA PRO A 13 -11.89 19.69 0.71
C PRO A 13 -11.74 18.19 0.52
N ALA A 14 -11.10 17.78 -0.57
CA ALA A 14 -10.82 16.38 -0.84
C ALA A 14 -10.36 15.75 0.49
N PRO A 15 -10.91 14.59 0.89
CA PRO A 15 -10.51 13.93 2.12
C PRO A 15 -8.99 13.97 2.20
N PRO A 16 -8.39 14.30 3.37
CA PRO A 16 -6.94 14.29 3.47
C PRO A 16 -6.49 12.96 2.88
N LEU A 17 -5.52 12.99 1.96
CA LEU A 17 -5.01 11.77 1.35
C LEU A 17 -4.25 11.01 2.44
N ILE A 18 -5.00 10.34 3.30
CA ILE A 18 -4.45 9.41 4.28
C ILE A 18 -3.95 8.27 3.41
N ASN A 19 -2.65 8.30 3.13
CA ASN A 19 -1.96 7.29 2.34
C ASN A 19 -1.76 6.04 3.20
N ASP A 20 -2.85 5.52 3.74
CA ASP A 20 -2.89 4.33 4.54
C ASP A 20 -2.66 3.12 3.65
N PHE A 21 -1.85 2.20 4.13
CA PHE A 21 -1.67 0.93 3.46
C PHE A 21 -3.01 0.17 3.50
N PRO A 22 -3.52 -0.38 2.37
CA PRO A 22 -4.84 -0.99 2.33
C PRO A 22 -4.99 -2.16 3.29
N SER A 23 -6.20 -2.40 3.79
CA SER A 23 -6.51 -3.53 4.69
C SER A 23 -6.69 -4.85 3.95
N SER A 24 -7.10 -4.83 2.69
CA SER A 24 -7.38 -6.01 1.87
C SER A 24 -7.08 -5.77 0.39
N GLY A 25 -7.02 -6.85 -0.39
CA GLY A 25 -6.86 -6.80 -1.85
C GLY A 25 -5.41 -6.96 -2.30
N TYR A 26 -5.08 -6.48 -3.50
CA TYR A 26 -3.77 -6.66 -4.10
C TYR A 26 -2.97 -5.37 -4.18
N VAL A 27 -1.72 -5.44 -3.73
CA VAL A 27 -0.74 -4.35 -3.80
C VAL A 27 0.45 -4.73 -4.68
N ARG A 28 1.08 -3.71 -5.27
CA ARG A 28 2.32 -3.88 -6.03
C ARG A 28 3.54 -3.55 -5.18
N LEU A 29 4.70 -3.98 -5.67
CA LEU A 29 5.99 -3.79 -4.99
C LEU A 29 6.25 -2.33 -4.57
N GLN A 30 5.95 -1.35 -5.43
CA GLN A 30 6.13 0.07 -5.13
C GLN A 30 5.28 0.56 -3.95
N GLN A 31 4.12 -0.06 -3.70
CA GLN A 31 3.25 0.28 -2.56
C GLN A 31 3.69 -0.39 -1.26
N ILE A 32 4.60 -1.38 -1.33
CA ILE A 32 5.12 -2.11 -0.17
C ILE A 32 6.40 -1.44 0.33
N LEU A 33 7.26 -0.97 -0.57
CA LEU A 33 8.59 -0.43 -0.28
C LEU A 33 8.58 1.09 -0.11
N ARG A 34 9.66 1.64 0.47
CA ARG A 34 9.90 3.09 0.49
C ARG A 34 9.89 3.68 -0.93
N PRO A 35 9.49 4.96 -1.09
CA PRO A 35 9.10 5.91 -0.03
C PRO A 35 7.62 5.87 0.40
N GLN A 36 6.72 5.30 -0.39
CA GLN A 36 5.27 5.35 -0.12
C GLN A 36 4.77 4.18 0.73
N GLY A 37 5.50 3.06 0.73
CA GLY A 37 5.10 1.85 1.40
C GLY A 37 5.61 1.72 2.84
N PRO A 38 5.01 0.80 3.61
CA PRO A 38 5.29 0.63 5.03
C PRO A 38 6.66 -0.01 5.32
N LEU A 39 7.29 -0.70 4.36
CA LEU A 39 8.55 -1.42 4.60
C LEU A 39 9.78 -0.59 4.21
N PRO A 40 10.69 -0.29 5.17
CA PRO A 40 11.90 0.49 4.96
C PRO A 40 12.99 -0.03 4.03
N ILE A 41 12.74 -1.00 3.16
CA ILE A 41 13.79 -1.84 2.57
C ILE A 41 13.91 -1.71 1.06
N SER A 42 15.06 -2.12 0.53
CA SER A 42 15.32 -2.12 -0.91
C SER A 42 14.53 -3.21 -1.64
N LYS A 43 14.29 -2.97 -2.94
CA LYS A 43 13.66 -3.94 -3.84
C LYS A 43 14.39 -5.29 -3.84
N SER A 44 15.71 -5.29 -3.96
CA SER A 44 16.53 -6.51 -3.97
C SER A 44 16.40 -7.28 -2.66
N GLY A 45 16.43 -6.58 -1.52
CA GLY A 45 16.23 -7.19 -0.20
C GLY A 45 14.84 -7.83 -0.06
N PHE A 46 13.80 -7.17 -0.56
CA PHE A 46 12.46 -7.74 -0.59
C PHE A 46 12.40 -9.03 -1.42
N TRP A 47 12.92 -9.02 -2.65
CA TRP A 47 12.93 -10.22 -3.49
C TRP A 47 13.76 -11.37 -2.89
N ALA A 48 14.89 -11.08 -2.24
CA ALA A 48 15.66 -12.10 -1.52
C ALA A 48 14.86 -12.70 -0.35
N GLY A 49 14.11 -11.87 0.38
CA GLY A 49 13.19 -12.33 1.43
C GLY A 49 12.05 -13.20 0.89
N VAL A 50 11.49 -12.86 -0.27
CA VAL A 50 10.48 -13.69 -0.96
C VAL A 50 11.09 -15.02 -1.38
N LYS A 51 12.27 -15.01 -2.01
CA LYS A 51 12.97 -16.23 -2.46
C LYS A 51 13.36 -17.15 -1.31
N SER A 52 13.73 -16.59 -0.15
CA SER A 52 14.08 -17.35 1.05
C SER A 52 12.86 -17.79 1.89
N GLY A 53 11.63 -17.45 1.46
CA GLY A 53 10.41 -17.79 2.19
C GLY A 53 10.17 -16.97 3.46
N LYS A 54 10.96 -15.92 3.70
CA LYS A 54 10.77 -15.00 4.84
C LYS A 54 9.60 -14.04 4.62
N TYR A 55 9.37 -13.64 3.37
CA TYR A 55 8.30 -12.71 2.98
C TYR A 55 7.21 -13.41 2.16
N PRO A 56 5.99 -12.84 2.10
CA PRO A 56 4.89 -13.45 1.37
C PRO A 56 5.22 -13.78 -0.09
N PRO A 57 4.75 -14.93 -0.60
CA PRO A 57 5.02 -15.33 -1.96
C PRO A 57 4.39 -14.36 -2.97
N ALA A 58 5.14 -14.06 -4.03
CA ALA A 58 4.68 -13.25 -5.14
C ALA A 58 3.58 -13.98 -5.92
N ARG A 59 2.50 -13.26 -6.30
CA ARG A 59 1.41 -13.79 -7.12
C ARG A 59 1.38 -13.09 -8.47
N LYS A 60 1.30 -13.83 -9.57
CA LYS A 60 1.09 -13.24 -10.90
C LYS A 60 -0.41 -13.16 -11.19
N ILE A 61 -0.88 -11.99 -11.63
CA ILE A 61 -2.24 -11.82 -12.19
C ILE A 61 -2.23 -11.76 -13.72
N SER A 62 -1.07 -11.44 -14.31
CA SER A 62 -0.81 -11.52 -15.74
C SER A 62 0.69 -11.73 -15.95
N GLU A 63 1.11 -11.93 -17.21
CA GLU A 63 2.51 -12.24 -17.54
C GLU A 63 3.51 -11.21 -16.96
N ARG A 64 3.13 -9.92 -16.99
CA ARG A 64 3.98 -8.80 -16.57
C ARG A 64 3.63 -8.22 -15.20
N VAL A 65 2.54 -8.69 -14.57
CA VAL A 65 2.02 -8.07 -13.34
C VAL A 65 2.11 -9.03 -12.18
N THR A 66 2.97 -8.66 -11.22
CA THR A 66 3.14 -9.35 -9.96
C THR A 66 2.57 -8.51 -8.82
N VAL A 67 1.82 -9.16 -7.93
CA VAL A 67 1.12 -8.58 -6.80
C VAL A 67 1.32 -9.41 -5.54
N TRP A 68 1.02 -8.78 -4.41
CA TRP A 68 0.93 -9.41 -3.10
C TRP A 68 -0.41 -9.05 -2.46
N ARG A 69 -0.89 -9.90 -1.55
CA ARG A 69 -2.07 -9.55 -0.76
C ARG A 69 -1.68 -8.52 0.30
N ALA A 70 -2.52 -7.50 0.47
CA ALA A 70 -2.30 -6.49 1.50
C ALA A 70 -2.29 -7.10 2.91
N GLU A 71 -3.16 -8.08 3.13
CA GLU A 71 -3.29 -8.86 4.36
C GLU A 71 -1.98 -9.57 4.73
N ASP A 72 -1.34 -10.22 3.75
CA ASP A 72 -0.09 -10.96 3.97
C ASP A 72 1.06 -10.00 4.31
N ILE A 73 1.10 -8.82 3.69
CA ILE A 73 2.11 -7.79 3.99
C ILE A 73 1.90 -7.20 5.39
N ARG A 74 0.65 -6.95 5.78
CA ARG A 74 0.31 -6.51 7.15
C ARG A 74 0.71 -7.57 8.19
N ALA A 75 0.43 -8.85 7.93
CA ALA A 75 0.84 -9.94 8.80
C ALA A 75 2.36 -10.06 8.92
N LEU A 76 3.11 -9.82 7.83
CA LEU A 76 4.56 -9.74 7.86
C LEU A 76 5.05 -8.62 8.80
N ILE A 77 4.48 -7.42 8.68
CA ILE A 77 4.86 -6.27 9.52
C ILE A 77 4.60 -6.60 11.01
N ALA A 78 3.41 -7.11 11.33
CA ALA A 78 3.07 -7.51 12.69
C ALA A 78 4.01 -8.60 13.25
N LYS A 79 4.43 -9.54 12.40
CA LYS A 79 5.42 -10.56 12.77
C LYS A 79 6.80 -9.95 13.08
N ILE A 80 7.24 -8.99 12.26
CA ILE A 80 8.52 -8.29 12.47
C ILE A 80 8.47 -7.52 13.80
N GLU A 81 7.39 -6.79 14.07
CA GLU A 81 7.20 -6.06 15.32
C GLU A 81 7.20 -6.97 16.55
N LYS A 82 6.57 -8.15 16.46
CA LYS A 82 6.56 -9.14 17.54
C LYS A 82 7.93 -9.78 17.77
N THR A 83 8.72 -9.95 16.71
CA THR A 83 10.06 -10.57 16.78
C THR A 83 11.12 -9.60 17.28
N ALA A 84 10.95 -8.30 17.03
CA ALA A 84 11.85 -7.25 17.48
C ALA A 84 11.70 -6.90 18.97
N ARG A 85 10.83 -7.62 19.69
CA ARG A 85 10.53 -7.44 21.10
C ARG A 85 10.97 -8.69 21.87
#